data_AF-X1KB03-F1
#
_entry.id   AF-X1KB03-F1
#
_cell.length_a   1.000
_cell.length_b   1.000
_cell.length_c   1.000
_cell.angle_alpha   90.00
_cell.angle_beta   90.00
_cell.angle_gamma   90.00
#
_symmetry.space_group_name_H-M   'P 1'
#
loop_
_entity.id
_entity.type
_entity.pdbx_description
1 polymer ?
#
loop_
_entity_poly.entity_id
_entity_poly.type
_entity_poly.pdbx_seq_one_letter_code
_entity_poly.pdbx_strand_id
1 'polypeptide(L)'
;LRPLRVVIDNYPEDKVEELDCVNNPEDPSMGTRKVPFSRILYIEHDDFREEPSKKYFRLAPGREIRLRYAYFIKCVDVIKDEKGKVVELHCTYDPKTRGGDAPDGRKVKATLHWVSVNHALKSEVRLYDRLFTKVNPNEVGEGKDFTSNVNQNSLKVLTECYVEPNLKGAASGNRYQFERLGYFCVDSDSSDKALVFNRTVSLRDTWAKIEKNFKE
;
A
#
# COMPACT_ATOMS: atom_id res chain seq x y z
N LEU A 1 2.40 -1.22 3.08
CA LEU A 1 2.44 -2.49 3.84
C LEU A 1 3.75 -3.23 3.63
N ARG A 2 4.27 -3.30 2.40
CA ARG A 2 5.61 -3.80 2.11
C ARG A 2 6.47 -2.62 1.69
N PRO A 3 7.07 -1.87 2.62
CA PRO A 3 7.73 -0.61 2.31
C PRO A 3 8.91 -0.83 1.37
N LEU A 4 8.97 -0.05 0.29
CA LEU A 4 10.17 0.15 -0.51
C LEU A 4 10.53 1.63 -0.42
N ARG A 5 11.78 1.89 -0.03
CA ARG A 5 12.30 3.24 0.18
C ARG A 5 12.50 3.95 -1.15
N VAL A 6 12.09 5.21 -1.20
CA VAL A 6 12.24 6.09 -2.36
C VAL A 6 12.87 7.39 -1.90
N VAL A 7 13.97 7.80 -2.53
CA VAL A 7 14.63 9.08 -2.33
C VAL A 7 14.34 9.97 -3.53
N ILE A 8 13.81 11.18 -3.27
CA ILE A 8 13.57 12.18 -4.32
C ILE A 8 14.79 13.10 -4.43
N ASP A 9 15.69 12.81 -5.37
CA ASP A 9 17.02 13.41 -5.45
C ASP A 9 17.03 14.93 -5.60
N ASN A 10 16.05 15.47 -6.31
CA ASN A 10 15.91 16.90 -6.54
C ASN A 10 14.91 17.59 -5.57
N TYR A 11 14.49 16.91 -4.50
CA TYR A 11 13.69 17.53 -3.43
C TYR A 11 14.58 17.97 -2.26
N PRO A 12 14.45 19.20 -1.73
CA PRO A 12 15.34 19.68 -0.66
C PRO A 12 15.27 18.81 0.60
N GLU A 13 16.42 18.54 1.24
CA GLU A 13 16.54 17.59 2.36
C GLU A 13 15.68 17.99 3.57
N ASP A 14 15.71 19.27 3.96
CA ASP A 14 15.01 19.77 5.15
C ASP A 14 13.59 20.27 4.87
N LYS A 15 13.10 20.12 3.63
CA LYS A 15 11.76 20.58 3.28
C LYS A 15 10.72 19.53 3.63
N VAL A 16 9.66 19.96 4.30
CA VAL A 16 8.43 19.20 4.49
C VAL A 16 7.27 20.06 3.98
N GLU A 17 6.42 19.47 3.15
CA GLU A 17 5.19 20.09 2.66
C GLU A 17 3.97 19.33 3.15
N GLU A 18 2.97 20.03 3.67
CA GLU A 18 1.68 19.45 4.00
C GLU A 18 0.75 19.48 2.78
N LEU A 19 0.37 18.31 2.28
CA LEU A 19 -0.52 18.15 1.14
C LEU A 19 -1.96 17.92 1.59
N ASP A 20 -2.92 18.57 0.92
CA ASP A 20 -4.34 18.37 1.18
C ASP A 20 -4.84 17.09 0.50
N CYS A 21 -5.26 16.13 1.32
CA CYS A 21 -5.79 14.85 0.89
C CYS A 21 -7.27 14.76 1.27
N VAL A 22 -8.14 14.46 0.30
CA VAL A 22 -9.57 14.23 0.56
C VAL A 22 -9.75 12.92 1.33
N ASN A 23 -10.61 12.94 2.36
CA ASN A 23 -10.87 11.75 3.18
C ASN A 23 -11.79 10.74 2.49
N ASN A 24 -12.83 11.24 1.81
CA ASN A 24 -13.72 10.43 0.99
C ASN A 24 -14.11 11.19 -0.29
N PRO A 25 -13.72 10.72 -1.49
CA PRO A 25 -14.06 11.40 -2.74
C PRO A 25 -15.57 11.41 -3.03
N GLU A 26 -16.34 10.51 -2.42
CA GLU A 26 -17.80 10.41 -2.58
C GLU A 26 -18.56 11.16 -1.49
N ASP A 27 -17.88 11.62 -0.43
CA ASP A 27 -18.49 12.35 0.69
C ASP A 27 -17.64 13.57 1.09
N PRO A 28 -17.92 14.75 0.53
CA PRO A 28 -17.23 15.99 0.89
C PRO A 28 -17.35 16.38 2.37
N SER A 29 -18.38 15.92 3.09
CA SER A 29 -18.59 16.25 4.50
C SER A 29 -17.53 15.62 5.42
N MET A 30 -16.86 14.56 4.95
CA MET A 30 -15.73 13.95 5.65
C MET A 30 -14.45 14.82 5.58
N GLY A 31 -14.46 15.91 4.82
CA GLY A 31 -13.40 16.91 4.77
C GLY A 31 -12.08 16.41 4.18
N THR A 32 -11.01 17.11 4.55
CA THR A 32 -9.64 16.82 4.12
C THR A 32 -8.73 16.60 5.32
N ARG A 33 -7.56 16.01 5.07
CA ARG A 33 -6.47 15.89 6.03
C ARG A 33 -5.16 16.35 5.39
N LYS A 34 -4.23 16.80 6.23
CA LYS A 34 -2.88 17.18 5.81
C LYS A 34 -1.97 15.96 5.86
N VAL A 35 -1.23 15.68 4.80
CA VAL A 35 -0.28 14.57 4.73
C VAL A 35 1.11 15.12 4.43
N PRO A 36 2.13 14.82 5.27
CA PRO A 36 3.46 15.33 5.06
C PRO A 36 4.14 14.64 3.89
N PHE A 37 4.65 15.45 2.96
CA PHE A 37 5.54 15.06 1.87
C PHE A 37 6.95 15.53 2.19
N SER A 38 7.94 14.66 1.97
CA SER A 38 9.35 14.96 2.20
C SER A 38 10.22 14.26 1.15
N ARG A 39 11.54 14.47 1.23
CA ARG A 39 12.53 13.86 0.33
C ARG A 39 12.48 12.32 0.33
N ILE A 40 12.18 11.70 1.46
CA ILE A 40 12.30 10.25 1.63
C ILE A 40 10.91 9.66 1.90
N LEU A 41 10.47 8.77 1.02
CA LEU A 41 9.14 8.16 1.03
C LEU A 41 9.22 6.64 1.10
N TYR A 42 8.14 6.01 1.55
CA TYR A 42 7.86 4.61 1.30
C TYR A 42 6.72 4.47 0.29
N ILE A 43 6.89 3.56 -0.65
CA ILE A 43 5.81 3.01 -1.51
C ILE A 43 5.65 1.50 -1.24
N GLU A 44 4.72 0.83 -1.91
CA GLU A 44 4.72 -0.65 -1.89
C GLU A 44 5.86 -1.20 -2.75
N HIS A 45 6.55 -2.21 -2.25
CA HIS A 45 7.56 -2.95 -2.98
C HIS A 45 7.01 -3.58 -4.27
N ASP A 46 5.72 -3.96 -4.29
CA ASP A 46 5.07 -4.52 -5.48
C ASP A 46 4.73 -3.45 -6.55
N ASP A 47 4.94 -2.17 -6.24
CA ASP A 47 4.74 -1.04 -7.15
C ASP A 47 5.99 -0.61 -7.93
N PHE A 48 7.08 -1.36 -7.78
CA PHE A 48 8.26 -1.26 -8.63
C PHE A 48 8.58 -2.59 -9.34
N ARG A 49 9.07 -2.50 -10.59
CA ARG A 49 9.71 -3.60 -11.33
C ARG A 49 10.82 -3.08 -12.23
N GLU A 50 11.98 -3.73 -12.20
CA GLU A 50 13.09 -3.43 -13.12
C GLU A 50 12.76 -3.79 -14.56
N GLU A 51 12.17 -4.98 -14.73
CA GLU A 51 11.75 -5.51 -16.02
C GLU A 51 10.21 -5.55 -16.10
N PRO A 52 9.56 -4.41 -16.36
CA PRO A 52 8.11 -4.34 -16.41
C PRO A 52 7.56 -4.97 -17.69
N SER A 53 6.53 -5.81 -17.55
CA SER A 53 5.75 -6.26 -18.71
C SER A 53 4.98 -5.09 -19.36
N LYS A 54 4.51 -5.26 -20.60
CA LYS A 54 3.70 -4.23 -21.30
C LYS A 54 2.43 -3.81 -20.55
N LYS A 55 1.87 -4.70 -19.72
CA LYS A 55 0.67 -4.47 -18.90
C LYS A 55 0.99 -3.92 -17.50
N TYR A 56 2.26 -3.74 -17.16
CA TYR A 56 2.68 -3.13 -15.90
C TYR A 56 2.83 -1.62 -16.09
N PHE A 57 2.02 -0.82 -15.39
CA PHE A 57 1.99 0.64 -15.56
C PHE A 57 2.61 1.43 -14.40
N ARG A 58 3.06 0.73 -13.36
CA ARG A 58 3.64 1.33 -12.16
C ARG A 58 5.13 1.63 -12.38
N LEU A 59 5.84 1.94 -11.29
CA LEU A 59 7.19 2.47 -11.35
C LEU A 59 8.18 1.43 -11.91
N ALA A 60 9.07 1.88 -12.77
CA ALA A 60 10.16 1.11 -13.35
C ALA A 60 11.27 2.09 -13.78
N PRO A 61 12.50 1.63 -14.07
CA PRO A 61 13.56 2.52 -14.54
C PRO A 61 13.11 3.39 -15.71
N GLY A 62 13.32 4.70 -15.57
CA GLY A 62 12.95 5.71 -16.57
C GLY A 62 11.46 6.03 -16.69
N ARG A 63 10.58 5.37 -15.92
CA ARG A 63 9.13 5.61 -15.98
C ARG A 63 8.68 6.64 -14.96
N GLU A 64 7.70 7.43 -15.38
CA GLU A 64 7.03 8.43 -14.55
C GLU A 64 5.67 7.91 -14.07
N ILE A 65 5.35 8.16 -12.80
CA ILE A 65 4.06 7.84 -12.16
C ILE A 65 3.57 9.02 -11.35
N ARG A 66 2.29 8.99 -10.94
CA ARG A 66 1.73 9.95 -9.98
C ARG A 66 1.78 9.38 -8.57
N LEU A 67 2.30 10.15 -7.62
CA LEU A 67 2.04 9.91 -6.21
C LEU A 67 0.69 10.53 -5.84
N ARG A 68 -0.20 9.76 -5.20
CA ARG A 68 -1.55 10.22 -4.84
C ARG A 68 -1.48 11.56 -4.09
N TYR A 69 -2.26 12.54 -4.52
CA TYR A 69 -2.34 13.92 -3.99
C TYR A 69 -1.03 14.73 -4.00
N ALA A 70 0.04 14.19 -4.58
CA ALA A 70 1.38 14.78 -4.52
C ALA A 70 1.88 15.16 -5.91
N TYR A 71 3.01 14.60 -6.33
CA TYR A 71 3.71 14.98 -7.54
C TYR A 71 3.84 13.80 -8.51
N PHE A 72 4.24 14.09 -9.74
CA PHE A 72 4.81 13.09 -10.62
C PHE A 72 6.26 12.83 -10.21
N ILE A 73 6.64 11.57 -10.17
CA ILE A 73 8.01 11.13 -9.92
C ILE A 73 8.48 10.20 -11.02
N LYS A 74 9.77 10.24 -11.34
CA LYS A 74 10.43 9.37 -12.32
C LYS A 74 11.57 8.62 -11.65
N CYS A 75 11.59 7.30 -11.78
CA CYS A 75 12.71 6.49 -11.28
C CYS A 75 13.94 6.67 -12.18
N VAL A 76 15.05 7.06 -11.57
CA VAL A 76 16.32 7.35 -12.26
C VAL A 76 17.43 6.37 -11.89
N ASP A 77 17.39 5.77 -10.69
CA ASP A 77 18.35 4.75 -10.27
C ASP A 77 17.75 3.76 -9.24
N VAL A 78 18.36 2.59 -9.11
CA VAL A 78 17.87 1.43 -8.34
C VAL A 78 19.02 0.86 -7.51
N ILE A 79 18.89 0.93 -6.19
CA ILE A 79 19.87 0.38 -5.26
C ILE A 79 19.44 -1.02 -4.82
N LYS A 80 20.41 -1.94 -4.89
CA LYS A 80 20.25 -3.34 -4.48
C LYS A 80 21.16 -3.66 -3.30
N ASP A 81 20.73 -4.61 -2.48
CA ASP A 81 21.60 -5.23 -1.49
C ASP A 81 22.57 -6.25 -2.15
N GLU A 82 23.46 -6.82 -1.34
CA GLU A 82 24.44 -7.84 -1.77
C GLU A 82 23.79 -9.10 -2.37
N LYS A 83 22.51 -9.35 -2.09
CA LYS A 83 21.74 -10.49 -2.61
C LYS A 83 20.95 -10.12 -3.87
N GLY A 84 21.13 -8.91 -4.39
CA GLY A 84 20.45 -8.41 -5.58
C GLY A 84 19.00 -7.99 -5.35
N LYS A 85 18.54 -7.90 -4.09
CA LYS A 85 17.19 -7.42 -3.77
C LYS A 85 17.16 -5.90 -3.81
N VAL A 86 16.15 -5.34 -4.47
CA VAL A 86 15.91 -3.89 -4.50
C VAL A 86 15.56 -3.39 -3.09
N VAL A 87 16.31 -2.42 -2.60
CA VAL A 87 16.15 -1.85 -1.26
C VAL A 87 15.80 -0.36 -1.26
N GLU A 88 16.22 0.37 -2.28
CA GLU A 88 15.97 1.80 -2.41
C GLU A 88 15.86 2.20 -3.89
N LEU A 89 14.99 3.15 -4.18
CA LEU A 89 14.86 3.76 -5.49
C LEU A 89 15.21 5.24 -5.41
N HIS A 90 16.03 5.70 -6.35
CA HIS A 90 16.26 7.11 -6.57
C HIS A 90 15.32 7.61 -7.66
N CYS A 91 14.64 8.71 -7.36
CA CYS A 91 13.67 9.33 -8.24
C CYS A 91 13.87 10.84 -8.32
N THR A 92 13.42 11.45 -9.41
CA THR A 92 13.22 12.91 -9.48
C THR A 92 11.74 13.24 -9.49
N TYR A 93 11.34 14.35 -8.89
CA TYR A 93 9.96 14.86 -8.99
C TYR A 93 9.85 16.06 -9.94
N ASP A 94 8.65 16.31 -10.47
CA ASP A 94 8.32 17.55 -11.17
C ASP A 94 7.56 18.53 -10.24
N PRO A 95 8.17 19.67 -9.84
CA PRO A 95 7.51 20.69 -9.02
C PRO A 95 6.22 21.26 -9.62
N LYS A 96 6.07 21.25 -10.95
CA LYS A 96 4.87 21.77 -11.64
C LYS A 96 3.66 20.85 -11.51
N THR A 97 3.83 19.64 -10.97
CA THR A 97 2.78 18.62 -10.91
C THR A 97 2.10 18.48 -9.56
N ARG A 98 2.18 19.52 -8.72
CA ARG A 98 1.61 19.51 -7.36
C ARG A 98 0.11 19.20 -7.39
N GLY A 99 -0.33 18.27 -6.54
CA GLY A 99 -1.71 17.75 -6.51
C GLY A 99 -1.95 16.61 -7.50
N GLY A 100 -0.98 16.32 -8.38
CA GLY A 100 -1.00 15.22 -9.32
C GLY A 100 -1.49 15.60 -10.72
N ASP A 101 -1.60 16.88 -11.05
CA ASP A 101 -1.99 17.33 -12.40
C ASP A 101 -0.78 17.92 -13.14
N ALA A 102 -0.69 17.68 -14.45
CA ALA A 102 0.43 18.13 -15.27
C ALA A 102 -0.01 19.30 -16.17
N PRO A 103 0.49 20.53 -15.97
CA PRO A 103 0.10 21.69 -16.75
C PRO A 103 0.47 21.58 -18.25
N ASP A 104 1.47 20.75 -18.57
CA ASP A 104 1.91 20.44 -19.93
C ASP A 104 1.06 19.36 -20.62
N GLY A 105 0.02 18.85 -19.94
CA GLY A 105 -0.95 17.89 -20.48
C GLY A 105 -0.47 16.45 -20.52
N ARG A 106 0.75 16.14 -20.05
CA ARG A 106 1.25 14.76 -20.05
C ARG A 106 0.48 13.89 -19.06
N LYS A 107 0.21 12.65 -19.47
CA LYS A 107 -0.55 11.67 -18.69
C LYS A 107 0.34 10.53 -18.26
N VAL A 108 0.31 10.21 -16.98
CA VAL A 108 0.90 8.99 -16.42
C VAL A 108 -0.14 7.90 -16.30
N LYS A 109 0.30 6.63 -16.39
CA LYS A 109 -0.60 5.46 -16.47
C LYS A 109 -0.94 4.85 -15.11
N ALA A 110 -0.29 5.29 -14.03
CA ALA A 110 -0.53 4.79 -12.69
C ALA A 110 -0.42 5.87 -11.63
N THR A 111 -1.22 5.70 -10.58
CA THR A 111 -1.15 6.47 -9.34
C THR A 111 -0.82 5.51 -8.20
N LEU A 112 0.19 5.84 -7.41
CA LEU A 112 0.65 5.06 -6.26
C LEU A 112 0.33 5.80 -4.96
N HIS A 113 -0.03 5.05 -3.92
CA HIS A 113 -0.04 5.57 -2.55
C HIS A 113 1.38 5.53 -1.99
N TRP A 114 1.61 6.33 -0.95
CA TRP A 114 2.93 6.54 -0.37
C TRP A 114 2.78 7.09 1.06
N VAL A 115 3.86 7.03 1.84
CA VAL A 115 3.97 7.73 3.13
C VAL A 115 5.37 8.34 3.26
N SER A 116 5.51 9.48 3.96
CA SER A 116 6.83 10.07 4.25
C SER A 116 7.55 9.28 5.35
N VAL A 117 8.80 8.86 5.12
CA VAL A 117 9.56 8.00 6.05
C VAL A 117 9.68 8.63 7.44
N ASN A 118 10.07 9.90 7.53
CA ASN A 118 10.30 10.57 8.82
C ASN A 118 9.03 10.85 9.64
N HIS A 119 7.85 10.71 9.02
CA HIS A 119 6.57 11.05 9.64
C HIS A 119 5.62 9.84 9.76
N ALA A 120 5.95 8.74 9.09
CA ALA A 120 5.13 7.55 9.11
C ALA A 120 5.17 6.87 10.47
N LEU A 121 4.04 6.29 10.86
CA LEU A 121 3.92 5.50 12.07
C LEU A 121 4.13 4.03 11.72
N LYS A 122 4.98 3.35 12.48
CA LYS A 122 5.14 1.90 12.37
C LYS A 122 3.87 1.21 12.85
N SER A 123 3.44 0.18 12.13
CA SER A 123 2.25 -0.61 12.47
C SER A 123 2.43 -2.10 12.22
N GLU A 124 1.68 -2.89 12.97
CA GLU A 124 1.37 -4.28 12.62
C GLU A 124 0.11 -4.32 11.76
N VAL A 125 0.13 -5.13 10.71
CA VAL A 125 -1.04 -5.34 9.84
C VAL A 125 -1.29 -6.83 9.66
N ARG A 126 -2.49 -7.25 10.06
CA ARG A 126 -2.99 -8.62 9.99
C ARG A 126 -3.84 -8.79 8.73
N LEU A 127 -3.29 -9.52 7.77
CA LEU A 127 -3.96 -9.82 6.51
C LEU A 127 -4.70 -11.15 6.65
N TYR A 128 -5.99 -11.07 6.94
CA TYR A 128 -6.86 -12.23 6.94
C TYR A 128 -7.20 -12.68 5.51
N ASP A 129 -7.40 -13.98 5.39
CA ASP A 129 -7.97 -14.70 4.25
C ASP A 129 -8.94 -15.76 4.82
N ARG A 130 -9.57 -16.54 3.93
CA ARG A 130 -10.51 -17.60 4.30
C ARG A 130 -9.85 -18.61 5.23
N LEU A 131 -10.57 -19.02 6.28
CA LEU A 131 -10.09 -19.99 7.25
C LEU A 131 -9.94 -21.39 6.67
N PHE A 132 -10.75 -21.76 5.66
CA PHE A 132 -10.74 -23.07 5.05
C PHE A 132 -10.40 -23.01 3.56
N THR A 133 -9.75 -24.07 3.06
CA THR A 133 -9.37 -24.23 1.64
C THR A 133 -10.50 -24.81 0.79
N LYS A 134 -11.49 -25.47 1.40
CA LYS A 134 -12.67 -26.04 0.74
C LYS A 134 -13.93 -25.24 1.03
N VAL A 135 -14.89 -25.28 0.10
CA VAL A 135 -16.23 -24.70 0.27
C VAL A 135 -17.00 -25.40 1.39
N ASN A 136 -16.91 -26.74 1.45
CA ASN A 136 -17.40 -27.52 2.57
C ASN A 136 -16.20 -27.99 3.43
N PRO A 137 -15.97 -27.39 4.63
CA PRO A 137 -14.87 -27.78 5.50
C PRO A 137 -14.94 -29.25 5.95
N ASN A 138 -16.13 -29.86 5.98
CA ASN A 138 -16.34 -31.24 6.40
C ASN A 138 -16.06 -32.25 5.26
N GLU A 139 -15.74 -31.80 4.06
CA GLU A 139 -15.37 -32.68 2.95
C GLU A 139 -13.93 -33.16 3.11
N VAL A 140 -13.75 -34.24 3.86
CA VAL A 140 -12.45 -34.80 4.25
C VAL A 140 -12.41 -36.30 3.97
N GLY A 141 -11.20 -36.86 3.80
CA GLY A 141 -11.01 -38.30 3.65
C GLY A 141 -11.32 -39.07 4.94
N GLU A 142 -11.47 -40.38 4.83
CA GLU A 142 -11.71 -41.26 5.99
C GLU A 142 -10.63 -41.07 7.06
N GLY A 143 -11.06 -41.01 8.34
CA GLY A 143 -10.17 -40.80 9.48
C GLY A 143 -9.65 -39.36 9.66
N LYS A 144 -10.10 -38.39 8.85
CA LYS A 144 -9.77 -36.96 9.01
C LYS A 144 -10.97 -36.15 9.50
N ASP A 145 -10.69 -34.96 10.03
CA ASP A 145 -11.70 -33.96 10.40
C ASP A 145 -11.50 -32.64 9.64
N PHE A 146 -12.43 -31.70 9.83
CA PHE A 146 -12.46 -30.40 9.16
C PHE A 146 -11.17 -29.58 9.32
N THR A 147 -10.36 -29.82 10.34
CA THR A 147 -9.09 -29.12 10.57
C THR A 147 -8.08 -29.42 9.47
N SER A 148 -8.20 -30.58 8.80
CA SER A 148 -7.40 -30.94 7.62
C SER A 148 -7.60 -29.96 6.45
N ASN A 149 -8.71 -29.22 6.44
CA ASN A 149 -9.01 -28.22 5.42
C ASN A 149 -8.69 -26.79 5.88
N VAL A 150 -8.04 -26.57 7.03
CA VAL A 150 -7.64 -25.23 7.49
C VAL A 150 -6.58 -24.64 6.56
N ASN A 151 -6.83 -23.41 6.11
CA ASN A 151 -5.90 -22.64 5.31
C ASN A 151 -4.78 -22.09 6.21
N GLN A 152 -3.57 -22.62 6.02
CA GLN A 152 -2.36 -22.17 6.73
C GLN A 152 -1.98 -20.73 6.37
N ASN A 153 -2.53 -20.17 5.29
CA ASN A 153 -2.36 -18.78 4.88
C ASN A 153 -3.57 -17.89 5.25
N SER A 154 -4.48 -18.38 6.11
CA SER A 154 -5.67 -17.62 6.55
C SER A 154 -5.33 -16.35 7.33
N LEU A 155 -4.11 -16.26 7.87
CA LEU A 155 -3.60 -15.06 8.51
C LEU A 155 -2.12 -14.86 8.13
N LYS A 156 -1.81 -13.67 7.61
CA LYS A 156 -0.43 -13.19 7.47
C LYS A 156 -0.25 -11.92 8.29
N VAL A 157 0.63 -11.99 9.30
CA VAL A 157 1.01 -10.83 10.12
C VAL A 157 2.22 -10.13 9.49
N LEU A 158 2.12 -8.81 9.31
CA LEU A 158 3.20 -7.95 8.82
C LEU A 158 3.57 -6.93 9.90
N THR A 159 4.79 -6.98 10.41
CA THR A 159 5.24 -6.13 11.55
C THR A 159 6.02 -4.88 11.12
N GLU A 160 6.48 -4.83 9.87
CA GLU A 160 7.21 -3.70 9.28
C GLU A 160 6.32 -2.91 8.31
N CYS A 161 5.10 -2.58 8.74
CA CYS A 161 4.20 -1.70 7.99
C CYS A 161 4.36 -0.25 8.45
N TYR A 162 4.02 0.67 7.56
CA TYR A 162 4.08 2.10 7.79
C TYR A 162 2.78 2.74 7.31
N VAL A 163 2.21 3.61 8.14
CA VAL A 163 0.98 4.34 7.87
C VAL A 163 1.18 5.84 8.08
N GLU A 164 0.29 6.66 7.52
CA GLU A 164 0.38 8.12 7.66
C GLU A 164 0.12 8.60 9.11
N PRO A 165 0.70 9.76 9.51
CA PRO A 165 0.64 10.24 10.89
C PRO A 165 -0.78 10.57 11.38
N ASN A 166 -1.74 10.85 10.49
CA ASN A 166 -3.13 11.11 10.87
C ASN A 166 -3.83 9.90 11.54
N LEU A 167 -3.23 8.71 11.48
CA LEU A 167 -3.73 7.54 12.19
C LEU A 167 -3.24 7.46 13.65
N LYS A 168 -2.44 8.43 14.12
CA LYS A 168 -2.06 8.50 15.53
C LYS A 168 -3.30 8.64 16.40
N GLY A 169 -3.43 7.78 17.40
CA GLY A 169 -4.58 7.78 18.31
C GLY A 169 -5.89 7.29 17.67
N ALA A 170 -5.82 6.57 16.53
CA ALA A 170 -6.99 5.93 15.95
C ALA A 170 -7.63 4.96 16.97
N ALA A 171 -8.92 5.14 17.24
CA ALA A 171 -9.64 4.34 18.23
C ALA A 171 -9.90 2.91 17.72
N SER A 172 -9.89 1.94 18.64
CA SER A 172 -10.27 0.56 18.36
C SER A 172 -11.64 0.49 17.67
N GLY A 173 -11.75 -0.33 16.63
CA GLY A 173 -12.95 -0.46 15.81
C GLY A 173 -13.14 0.63 14.73
N ASN A 174 -12.34 1.70 14.72
CA ASN A 174 -12.35 2.66 13.61
C ASN A 174 -11.98 1.95 12.31
N ARG A 175 -12.60 2.39 11.20
CA ARG A 175 -12.49 1.77 9.87
C ARG A 175 -11.87 2.74 8.89
N TYR A 176 -10.95 2.24 8.08
CA TYR A 176 -10.23 3.02 7.09
C TYR A 176 -10.13 2.23 5.78
N GLN A 177 -10.18 2.93 4.66
CA GLN A 177 -9.70 2.39 3.40
C GLN A 177 -8.22 2.72 3.27
N PHE A 178 -7.36 1.70 3.29
CA PHE A 178 -5.98 1.90 2.84
C PHE A 178 -6.00 1.85 1.32
N GLU A 179 -5.74 3.01 0.70
CA GLU A 179 -5.86 3.18 -0.74
C GLU A 179 -5.14 2.06 -1.50
N ARG A 180 -5.80 1.53 -2.55
CA ARG A 180 -5.32 0.42 -3.40
C ARG A 180 -5.15 -0.94 -2.71
N LEU A 181 -5.25 -1.02 -1.38
CA LEU A 181 -4.96 -2.24 -0.61
C LEU A 181 -6.22 -2.94 -0.09
N GLY A 182 -7.16 -2.19 0.51
CA GLY A 182 -8.35 -2.77 1.12
C GLY A 182 -8.98 -1.90 2.19
N TYR A 183 -9.99 -2.44 2.85
CA TYR A 183 -10.57 -1.87 4.06
C TYR A 183 -9.99 -2.55 5.29
N PHE A 184 -9.67 -1.73 6.29
CA PHE A 184 -9.02 -2.14 7.52
C PHE A 184 -9.76 -1.56 8.71
N CYS A 185 -9.70 -2.26 9.84
CA CYS A 185 -10.11 -1.72 11.14
C CYS A 185 -8.95 -1.73 12.14
N VAL A 186 -8.98 -0.79 13.08
CA VAL A 186 -8.07 -0.78 14.23
C VAL A 186 -8.45 -1.93 15.16
N ASP A 187 -7.49 -2.80 15.44
CA ASP A 187 -7.66 -3.93 16.36
C ASP A 187 -7.61 -3.44 17.82
N SER A 188 -8.24 -4.18 18.74
CA SER A 188 -8.20 -3.89 20.18
C SER A 188 -6.80 -4.02 20.80
N ASP A 189 -5.89 -4.74 20.15
CA ASP A 189 -4.48 -4.84 20.53
C ASP A 189 -3.69 -3.56 20.24
N SER A 190 -4.29 -2.61 19.53
CA SER A 190 -3.67 -1.31 19.22
C SER A 190 -3.48 -0.46 20.48
N SER A 191 -2.35 0.23 20.55
CA SER A 191 -1.99 1.16 21.64
C SER A 191 -1.30 2.40 21.10
N ASP A 192 -1.06 3.40 21.96
CA ASP A 192 -0.32 4.61 21.60
C ASP A 192 1.09 4.35 21.06
N LYS A 193 1.67 3.18 21.38
CA LYS A 193 3.03 2.78 20.97
C LYS A 193 3.05 1.83 19.78
N ALA A 194 1.94 1.14 19.50
CA ALA A 194 1.88 0.10 18.48
C ALA A 194 0.48 0.09 17.87
N LEU A 195 0.38 0.58 16.63
CA LEU A 195 -0.87 0.50 15.87
C LEU A 195 -1.02 -0.90 15.28
N VAL A 196 -2.18 -1.51 15.47
CA VAL A 196 -2.52 -2.83 14.91
C VAL A 196 -3.77 -2.69 14.04
N PHE A 197 -3.67 -3.14 12.79
CA PHE A 197 -4.79 -3.12 11.85
C PHE A 197 -5.12 -4.50 11.31
N ASN A 198 -6.41 -4.82 11.26
CA ASN A 198 -6.92 -6.01 10.59
C ASN A 198 -7.47 -5.65 9.23
N ARG A 199 -7.06 -6.38 8.18
CA ARG A 199 -7.72 -6.25 6.88
C ARG A 199 -9.10 -6.89 6.96
N THR A 200 -10.15 -6.07 6.92
CA THR A 200 -11.54 -6.51 6.85
C THR A 200 -11.83 -7.17 5.52
N VAL A 201 -11.46 -6.53 4.40
CA VAL A 201 -11.67 -7.07 3.05
C VAL A 201 -10.75 -6.39 2.03
N SER A 202 -10.37 -7.10 0.96
CA SER A 202 -9.63 -6.53 -0.17
C SER A 202 -10.55 -5.71 -1.09
N LEU A 203 -10.00 -4.74 -1.84
CA LEU A 203 -10.79 -3.91 -2.77
C LEU A 203 -11.39 -4.68 -3.96
N ARG A 204 -10.78 -5.82 -4.32
CA ARG A 204 -11.25 -6.69 -5.40
C ARG A 204 -11.43 -8.09 -4.86
N ASP A 205 -12.50 -8.74 -5.28
CA ASP A 205 -12.71 -10.16 -5.00
C ASP A 205 -11.75 -10.99 -5.87
N THR A 206 -10.81 -11.66 -5.21
CA THR A 206 -9.85 -12.56 -5.86
C THR A 206 -10.45 -13.95 -6.06
N TRP A 207 -11.52 -14.31 -5.33
CA TRP A 207 -12.09 -15.64 -5.35
C TRP A 207 -13.08 -15.85 -6.48
N ALA A 208 -13.84 -14.82 -6.88
CA ALA A 208 -14.61 -14.85 -8.13
C ALA A 208 -13.73 -15.14 -9.37
N LYS A 209 -12.42 -14.86 -9.32
CA LYS A 209 -11.46 -15.28 -10.36
C LYS A 209 -10.99 -16.73 -10.19
N ILE A 210 -10.79 -17.17 -8.95
CA ILE A 210 -10.37 -18.54 -8.64
C ILE A 210 -11.49 -19.54 -8.97
N GLU A 211 -12.76 -19.24 -8.66
CA GLU A 211 -13.92 -20.07 -9.07
C GLU A 211 -14.05 -20.21 -10.58
N LYS A 212 -13.75 -19.16 -11.35
CA LYS A 212 -13.76 -19.25 -12.82
C LYS A 212 -12.69 -20.23 -13.32
N ASN A 213 -11.51 -20.21 -12.72
CA ASN A 213 -10.41 -21.12 -13.06
C ASN A 213 -10.64 -22.56 -12.58
N PHE A 214 -11.54 -22.80 -11.63
CA PHE A 214 -11.96 -24.15 -11.23
C PHE A 214 -13.11 -24.71 -12.06
N LYS A 215 -13.78 -23.87 -12.86
CA LYS A 215 -14.88 -24.25 -13.77
C LYS A 215 -14.42 -24.41 -15.23
N GLU A 216 -13.17 -24.12 -15.53
CA GLU A 216 -12.46 -24.45 -16.79
C GLU A 216 -11.58 -25.69 -16.57
#